data_AF-G0R1C6-F1
#
_entry.id   AF-G0R1C6-F1
#
_cell.length_a   1.000
_cell.length_b   1.000
_cell.length_c   1.000
_cell.angle_alpha   90.00
_cell.angle_beta   90.00
_cell.angle_gamma   90.00
#
_symmetry.space_group_name_H-M   'P 1'
#
loop_
_entity.id
_entity.type
_entity.pdbx_description
1 polymer ?
#
loop_
_entity_poly.entity_id
_entity_poly.type
_entity_poly.pdbx_seq_one_letter_code
_entity_poly.pdbx_strand_id
1 'polypeptide(L)' 'MIELWLIRHGQTEDNITQTLAGHTPGKLTELGIKQAMITGEFLKNEKFDYSYVSDLGRTKETYETIQRVRWGKLE' A
#
# COMPACT_ATOMS: atom_id res chain seq x y z
N MET A 1 -21.49 13.76 5.23
CA MET A 1 -21.31 12.90 4.05
C MET A 1 -20.02 12.14 4.25
N ILE A 2 -19.96 10.85 3.92
CA ILE A 2 -18.74 10.04 4.05
C ILE A 2 -18.10 9.95 2.68
N GLU A 3 -16.79 10.19 2.62
CA GLU A 3 -15.96 9.95 1.44
C GLU A 3 -15.10 8.72 1.68
N LEU A 4 -15.06 7.80 0.72
CA LEU A 4 -14.35 6.52 0.84
C LEU A 4 -13.35 6.36 -0.30
N TRP A 5 -12.09 6.13 0.06
CA TRP A 5 -11.00 5.88 -0.87
C TRP A 5 -10.55 4.42 -0.76
N LEU A 6 -10.40 3.75 -1.91
CA LEU A 6 -9.98 2.35 -1.99
C LEU A 6 -8.65 2.25 -2.70
N ILE A 7 -7.65 1.71 -2.00
CA ILE A 7 -6.30 1.51 -2.53
C ILE A 7 -5.99 0.02 -2.55
N ARG A 8 -5.60 -0.50 -3.72
CA ARG A 8 -5.10 -1.87 -3.84
C ARG A 8 -3.62 -1.92 -3.46
N HIS A 9 -3.17 -3.02 -2.87
CA HIS A 9 -1.75 -3.25 -2.62
C HIS A 9 -0.92 -3.16 -3.92
N GLY A 10 0.34 -2.77 -3.80
CA GLY A 10 1.29 -2.76 -4.93
C GLY A 10 1.51 -4.16 -5.52
N GLN A 11 2.16 -4.23 -6.68
CA GLN A 11 2.52 -5.49 -7.31
C GLN A 11 3.35 -6.39 -6.36
N THR A 12 3.01 -7.67 -6.33
CA THR A 12 3.73 -8.71 -5.59
C THR A 12 4.41 -9.71 -6.53
N GLU A 13 5.38 -10.48 -6.01
CA GLU A 13 6.02 -11.58 -6.75
C GLU A 13 4.98 -12.60 -7.26
N ASP A 14 3.95 -12.87 -6.46
CA ASP A 14 2.83 -13.74 -6.84
C ASP A 14 2.02 -13.16 -8.02
N ASN A 15 1.94 -11.83 -8.15
CA ASN A 15 1.27 -11.22 -9.30
C ASN A 15 2.07 -11.42 -10.60
N ILE A 16 3.40 -11.37 -10.53
CA ILE A 16 4.27 -11.60 -11.70
C ILE A 16 4.16 -13.06 -12.15
N THR A 17 4.23 -13.98 -11.19
CA THR A 17 4.16 -15.42 -11.45
C THR A 17 2.74 -15.94 -11.71
N GLN A 18 1.73 -15.06 -11.61
CA GLN A 18 0.30 -15.39 -11.71
C GLN A 18 -0.13 -16.46 -10.70
N THR A 19 0.53 -16.49 -9.54
CA THR A 19 0.23 -17.40 -8.44
C THR A 19 -0.97 -16.88 -7.65
N LEU A 20 -1.91 -17.78 -7.33
CA LEU A 20 -3.02 -17.45 -6.44
C LEU A 20 -2.53 -17.40 -4.99
N ALA A 21 -2.17 -16.21 -4.51
CA ALA A 21 -1.59 -16.01 -3.18
C ALA A 21 -2.53 -16.37 -2.00
N GLY A 22 -3.83 -16.13 -2.14
CA GLY A 22 -4.78 -16.30 -1.05
C GLY A 22 -4.38 -15.50 0.21
N HIS A 23 -4.24 -16.21 1.33
CA HIS A 23 -3.92 -15.66 2.65
C HIS A 23 -2.42 -15.69 2.99
N THR A 24 -1.54 -16.04 2.04
CA THR A 24 -0.10 -15.83 2.26
C THR A 24 0.16 -14.34 2.45
N PRO A 25 1.17 -13.93 3.24
CA PRO A 25 1.46 -12.52 3.45
C PRO A 25 1.71 -11.77 2.14
N GLY A 26 2.40 -12.40 1.19
CA GLY A 26 2.87 -11.78 -0.05
C GLY A 26 3.96 -10.75 0.21
N LYS A 27 4.84 -10.56 -0.78
CA LYS A 27 5.93 -9.58 -0.73
C LYS A 27 5.82 -8.66 -1.94
N LEU A 28 5.96 -7.34 -1.73
CA LEU A 28 5.97 -6.40 -2.83
C LEU A 28 7.24 -6.56 -3.68
N THR A 29 7.09 -6.37 -4.99
CA THR A 29 8.22 -6.24 -5.91
C THR A 29 8.79 -4.82 -5.79
N GLU A 30 9.96 -4.58 -6.38
CA GLU A 30 10.47 -3.20 -6.49
C GLU A 30 9.48 -2.27 -7.21
N LEU A 31 8.74 -2.79 -8.20
CA LEU A 31 7.68 -2.05 -8.86
C LEU A 31 6.51 -1.79 -7.91
N GLY A 32 6.12 -2.77 -7.09
CA GLY A 32 5.09 -2.60 -6.06
C GLY A 32 5.43 -1.51 -5.04
N ILE A 33 6.70 -1.44 -4.60
CA ILE A 33 7.19 -0.36 -3.74
C ILE A 33 7.11 0.99 -4.46
N LYS A 34 7.55 1.08 -5.72
CA LYS A 34 7.46 2.31 -6.52
C LYS A 34 6.03 2.78 -6.71
N GLN A 35 5.10 1.87 -6.96
CA GLN A 35 3.67 2.16 -7.03
C GLN A 35 3.17 2.77 -5.73
N ALA A 36 3.50 2.16 -4.58
CA ALA A 36 3.13 2.68 -3.27
C ALA A 36 3.72 4.07 -2.99
N MET A 37 4.97 4.32 -3.40
CA MET A 37 5.59 5.65 -3.27
C MET A 37 4.85 6.71 -4.08
N ILE A 38 4.51 6.40 -5.34
CA ILE A 38 3.75 7.32 -6.22
C ILE A 38 2.37 7.60 -5.62
N THR A 39 1.69 6.58 -5.08
CA THR A 39 0.42 6.77 -4.37
C THR A 39 0.60 7.66 -3.14
N GLY A 40 1.69 7.49 -2.39
CA GLY A 40 2.02 8.36 -1.25
C GLY A 40 2.19 9.83 -1.65
N GLU A 41 2.94 10.10 -2.73
CA GLU A 41 3.11 11.46 -3.25
C GLU A 41 1.80 12.08 -3.71
N PHE A 42 0.94 11.29 -4.38
CA PHE A 42 -0.38 11.74 -4.81
C PHE A 42 -1.28 12.13 -3.62
N LEU A 43 -1.22 11.36 -2.54
CA LEU A 43 -2.08 11.54 -1.36
C LEU A 43 -1.50 12.50 -0.31
N LYS A 44 -0.31 13.07 -0.50
CA LYS A 44 0.40 13.83 0.55
C LYS A 44 -0.37 15.03 1.12
N ASN A 45 -1.23 15.64 0.31
CA ASN A 45 -2.03 16.80 0.72
C ASN A 45 -3.45 16.45 1.16
N GLU A 46 -3.86 15.20 0.98
CA GLU A 46 -5.20 14.74 1.38
C GLU A 46 -5.25 14.50 2.89
N LYS A 47 -6.42 14.68 3.50
CA LYS A 47 -6.65 14.40 4.92
C LYS A 47 -7.57 13.19 5.06
N PHE A 48 -7.17 12.23 5.89
CA PHE A 48 -8.00 11.07 6.22
C PHE A 48 -8.21 11.03 7.72
N ASP A 49 -9.47 10.91 8.14
CA ASP A 49 -9.82 10.72 9.55
C ASP A 49 -9.41 9.32 10.04
N TYR A 50 -9.53 8.31 9.17
CA TYR A 50 -9.21 6.91 9.46
C TYR A 50 -8.54 6.22 8.28
N SER A 51 -7.72 5.21 8.57
CA SER A 51 -7.12 4.31 7.58
C SER A 51 -7.23 2.87 8.07
N TYR A 52 -7.67 1.97 7.20
CA TYR A 52 -7.83 0.55 7.50
C TYR A 52 -6.98 -0.26 6.52
N VAL A 53 -6.28 -1.27 7.03
CA VAL A 53 -5.42 -2.13 6.24
C VAL A 53 -5.63 -3.58 6.66
N SER A 54 -5.64 -4.50 5.68
CA SER A 54 -5.58 -5.92 5.98
C SER A 54 -4.26 -6.25 6.67
N ASP A 55 -4.28 -7.27 7.53
CA ASP A 55 -3.14 -7.76 8.28
C ASP A 55 -2.05 -8.45 7.42
N LEU A 56 -2.29 -8.63 6.12
CA LEU A 56 -1.36 -9.26 5.17
C LEU A 56 -0.12 -8.40 4.89
N GLY A 57 1.02 -9.05 4.66
CA GLY A 57 2.31 -8.41 4.43
C GLY A 57 2.29 -7.38 3.30
N ARG A 58 1.79 -7.78 2.12
CA ARG A 58 1.70 -6.92 0.93
C ARG A 58 0.87 -5.64 1.14
N THR A 59 -0.20 -5.72 1.92
CA THR A 59 -1.06 -4.56 2.22
C THR A 59 -0.42 -3.65 3.26
N LYS A 60 0.20 -4.22 4.30
CA LYS A 60 0.98 -3.45 5.29
C LYS A 60 2.15 -2.72 4.65
N GLU A 61 2.94 -3.40 3.84
CA GLU A 61 4.11 -2.82 3.18
C GLU A 61 3.72 -1.68 2.22
N THR A 62 2.60 -1.85 1.49
CA THR A 62 2.03 -0.78 0.66
C THR A 62 1.65 0.43 1.52
N TYR A 63 0.89 0.20 2.59
CA TYR A 63 0.43 1.26 3.49
C TYR A 63 1.60 1.99 4.14
N GLU A 64 2.55 1.28 4.73
CA GLU A 64 3.74 1.85 5.38
C GLU A 64 4.57 2.69 4.40
N THR A 65 4.71 2.22 3.15
CA THR A 65 5.41 2.98 2.11
C THR A 65 4.67 4.28 1.76
N ILE A 66 3.34 4.24 1.61
CA ILE A 66 2.50 5.43 1.42
C ILE A 66 2.68 6.39 2.60
N GLN A 67 2.56 5.90 3.83
CA GLN A 67 2.68 6.73 5.03
C GLN A 67 4.06 7.37 5.17
N ARG A 68 5.13 6.64 4.85
CA ARG A 68 6.51 7.16 4.90
C ARG A 68 6.70 8.35 3.97
N VAL A 69 6.15 8.30 2.76
CA VAL A 69 6.19 9.41 1.80
C VAL A 69 5.37 10.60 2.29
N ARG A 70 4.16 10.35 2.82
CA ARG A 70 3.25 11.41 3.27
C ARG A 70 3.73 12.17 4.50
N TRP A 71 4.38 11.49 5.45
CA TRP A 71 4.80 12.09 6.73
C TRP A 71 6.30 12.30 6.88
N GLY A 72 7.13 11.89 5.91
CA GLY A 72 8.56 12.14 5.92
C GLY A 72 9.39 11.37 6.97
N LYS A 73 8.75 10.67 7.91
CA LYS A 73 9.31 9.64 8.82
C LYS A 73 8.17 9.02 9.65
N LEU A 74 8.06 7.70 9.64
CA LEU A 74 7.51 6.96 10.78
C LEU A 74 8.72 6.68 11.67
N GLU A 75 8.79 7.34 12.84
CA GLU A 75 9.68 6.90 13.92
C GLU A 75 9.12 5.63 14.58
#